data_AF-A0A1F6U421-F1
#
_entry.id   AF-A0A1F6U421-F1
#
_cell.length_a   1.000
_cell.length_b   1.000
_cell.length_c   1.000
_cell.angle_alpha   90.00
_cell.angle_beta   90.00
_cell.angle_gamma   90.00
#
_symmetry.space_group_name_H-M   'P 1'
#
loop_
_entity.id
_entity.type
_entity.pdbx_description
1 polymer ?
#
loop_
_entity_poly.entity_id
_entity_poly.type
_entity_poly.pdbx_seq_one_letter_code
_entity_poly.pdbx_strand_id
1 'polypeptide(L)' 'MPKRRTLIAVAGIAASFVGLVGVIIFLLVNKIVSFAMAMLMLVALFGLYIGFGILIAVYRFIGKLE' A
#
# COMPACT_ATOMS: atom_id res chain seq x y z
N MET A 1 -2.34 -14.91 -19.21
CA MET A 1 -1.59 -13.74 -18.67
C MET A 1 -0.25 -14.24 -18.14
N PRO A 2 0.90 -13.70 -18.58
CA PRO A 2 2.19 -14.27 -18.20
C PRO A 2 2.36 -14.06 -16.69
N LYS A 3 2.24 -15.15 -15.90
CA LYS A 3 2.27 -15.16 -14.42
C LYS A 3 3.40 -14.30 -13.83
N ARG A 4 4.51 -14.17 -14.56
CA ARG A 4 5.68 -13.35 -14.22
C ARG A 4 5.36 -11.85 -14.05
N ARG A 5 4.54 -11.25 -14.91
CA ARG A 5 4.21 -9.81 -14.82
C ARG A 5 3.39 -9.49 -13.57
N THR A 6 2.42 -10.33 -13.24
CA THR A 6 1.60 -10.18 -12.04
C THR A 6 2.44 -10.34 -10.77
N LEU A 7 3.35 -11.31 -10.74
CA LEU A 7 4.25 -11.51 -9.60
C LEU A 7 5.17 -10.30 -9.36
N ILE A 8 5.75 -9.72 -10.43
CA ILE A 8 6.60 -8.53 -10.32
C ILE A 8 5.79 -7.34 -9.78
N ALA A 9 4.56 -7.15 -10.27
CA ALA A 9 3.69 -6.08 -9.77
C ALA A 9 3.37 -6.25 -8.28
N VAL A 10 2.98 -7.46 -7.85
CA VAL A 10 2.70 -7.75 -6.44
C VAL A 10 3.94 -7.53 -5.57
N ALA A 11 5.11 -7.98 -6.02
CA ALA A 11 6.37 -7.77 -5.31
C ALA A 11 6.71 -6.27 -5.19
N GLY A 12 6.51 -5.49 -6.25
CA GLY A 12 6.72 -4.03 -6.22
C GLY A 12 5.76 -3.30 -5.27
N ILE A 13 4.49 -3.72 -5.23
CA ILE A 13 3.49 -3.18 -4.30
C ILE A 13 3.89 -3.53 -2.86
N ALA A 14 4.27 -4.78 -2.58
CA ALA A 14 4.71 -5.20 -1.25
C ALA A 14 5.97 -4.45 -0.80
N ALA A 15 6.98 -4.34 -1.69
CA ALA A 15 8.21 -3.62 -1.41
C ALA A 15 7.98 -2.13 -1.14
N SER A 16 7.10 -1.47 -1.91
CA SER A 16 6.76 -0.06 -1.68
C SER A 16 6.02 0.14 -0.35
N PHE A 17 5.10 -0.75 0.01
CA PHE A 17 4.42 -0.70 1.31
C PHE A 17 5.41 -0.80 2.47
N VAL A 18 6.28 -1.83 2.45
CA VAL A 18 7.30 -2.04 3.48
C VAL A 18 8.27 -0.87 3.54
N GLY A 19 8.68 -0.33 2.38
CA GLY A 19 9.53 0.85 2.31
C GLY A 19 8.90 2.07 2.99
N LEU A 20 7.63 2.36 2.70
CA LEU A 20 6.92 3.48 3.32
C LEU A 20 6.70 3.29 4.83
N VAL A 21 6.40 2.07 5.27
CA VAL A 21 6.36 1.74 6.71
C VAL A 21 7.72 2.01 7.35
N GLY A 22 8.81 1.57 6.71
CA GLY A 22 10.18 1.85 7.16
C GLY A 22 10.47 3.34 7.30
N VAL A 23 10.01 4.16 6.34
CA VAL A 23 10.14 5.62 6.39
C VAL A 23 9.36 6.20 7.58
N ILE A 24 8.13 5.75 7.83
CA ILE A 24 7.34 6.24 8.97
C ILE A 24 8.04 5.90 10.30
N ILE A 25 8.57 4.68 10.44
CA ILE A 25 9.34 4.27 11.61
C ILE A 25 10.61 5.13 11.75
N PHE A 26 11.32 5.37 10.66
CA PHE A 26 12.50 6.25 10.66
C PHE A 26 12.16 7.66 11.13
N LEU A 27 11.08 8.26 10.64
CA LEU A 27 10.62 9.59 11.08
C LEU A 27 10.28 9.61 12.58
N LEU A 28 9.65 8.54 13.09
CA LEU A 28 9.30 8.41 14.50
C LEU A 28 10.54 8.29 15.39
N VAL A 29 11.52 7.45 15.01
CA VAL A 29 12.76 7.24 15.78
C VAL A 29 13.60 8.52 15.84
N ASN A 30 13.63 9.30 14.74
CA ASN A 30 14.30 10.60 14.69
C ASN A 30 13.50 11.74 15.33
N LYS A 31 12.34 11.45 15.94
CA LYS A 31 11.45 12.43 16.59
C LYS A 31 11.00 13.57 15.66
N ILE A 32 10.96 13.33 14.35
CA ILE A 32 10.46 14.29 13.35
C ILE A 32 8.92 14.36 13.43
N VAL A 33 8.28 13.25 13.77
CA VAL A 33 6.83 13.14 13.98
C VAL A 33 6.52 12.59 15.37
N SER A 34 5.36 12.96 15.91
CA SER A 34 4.86 12.39 17.17
C SER A 34 4.36 10.96 16.98
N PHE A 35 4.26 10.20 18.07
CA PHE A 35 3.72 8.83 18.05
C PHE A 35 2.29 8.78 17.48
N ALA A 36 1.43 9.72 17.89
CA ALA A 36 0.06 9.83 17.38
C ALA A 36 0.05 10.10 15.86
N MET A 37 0.92 10.98 15.38
CA MET A 37 1.04 11.27 13.95
C MET A 37 1.53 10.04 13.17
N ALA A 38 2.55 9.33 13.68
CA ALA A 38 3.04 8.10 13.06
C ALA A 38 1.95 7.02 12.96
N MET A 39 1.11 6.86 13.99
CA MET A 39 -0.05 5.96 13.93
C MET A 39 -1.06 6.36 12.86
N LEU A 40 -1.42 7.65 12.77
CA LEU A 40 -2.32 8.15 11.73
C LEU A 40 -1.76 7.92 10.33
N MET A 41 -0.44 8.12 10.14
CA MET A 41 0.22 7.84 8.87
C MET A 41 0.17 6.35 8.49
N LEU A 42 0.36 5.44 9.46
CA LEU A 42 0.24 4.00 9.21
C LEU A 42 -1.20 3.60 8.84
N VAL A 43 -2.19 4.14 9.54
CA VAL A 43 -3.61 3.88 9.23
C VAL A 43 -3.97 4.42 7.85
N ALA A 44 -3.51 5.63 7.50
CA ALA A 44 -3.72 6.21 6.18
C ALA A 44 -3.05 5.38 5.08
N LEU A 45 -1.81 4.92 5.30
CA LEU A 45 -1.08 4.06 4.36
C LEU A 45 -1.83 2.75 4.12
N PHE A 46 -2.29 2.11 5.19
CA PHE A 46 -3.08 0.88 5.11
C PHE A 46 -4.40 1.09 4.36
N GLY A 47 -5.14 2.14 4.73
CA GLY A 47 -6.40 2.51 4.08
C GLY A 47 -6.23 2.79 2.58
N LEU A 48 -5.13 3.45 2.20
CA LEU A 48 -4.81 3.72 0.81
C LEU A 48 -4.56 2.42 0.02
N TYR A 49 -3.69 1.54 0.50
CA TYR A 49 -3.37 0.29 -0.19
C TYR A 49 -4.58 -0.64 -0.31
N ILE A 50 -5.38 -0.76 0.75
CA ILE A 50 -6.59 -1.57 0.72
C ILE A 50 -7.66 -0.92 -0.16
N GLY A 51 -7.89 0.39 0.00
CA GLY A 51 -8.88 1.13 -0.78
C GLY A 51 -8.63 1.01 -2.28
N PHE A 52 -7.40 1.25 -2.72
CA PHE A 52 -7.02 1.04 -4.12
C PHE A 52 -7.11 -0.42 -4.55
N GLY A 53 -6.74 -1.37 -3.68
CA GLY A 53 -6.89 -2.80 -3.95
C GLY A 53 -8.34 -3.20 -4.24
N ILE A 54 -9.29 -2.70 -3.44
CA ILE A 54 -10.72 -2.93 -3.63
C ILE A 54 -11.19 -2.29 -4.94
N LEU A 55 -10.82 -1.03 -5.20
CA LEU A 55 -11.20 -0.33 -6.43
C LEU A 55 -10.72 -1.08 -7.69
N ILE A 56 -9.47 -1.58 -7.67
CA ILE A 56 -8.93 -2.39 -8.78
C ILE A 56 -9.71 -3.69 -8.94
N ALA A 57 -10.06 -4.37 -7.84
CA ALA A 57 -10.85 -5.58 -7.89
C ALA A 57 -12.23 -5.32 -8.51
N VAL A 58 -12.93 -4.27 -8.05
CA VAL A 58 -14.24 -3.85 -8.57
C VAL A 58 -14.16 -3.52 -10.05
N TYR A 59 -13.19 -2.69 -10.47
CA TYR A 59 -12.98 -2.36 -11.88
C TYR A 59 -12.80 -3.61 -12.75
N ARG A 60 -12.03 -4.58 -12.25
CA ARG A 60 -11.79 -5.85 -12.95
C ARG A 60 -13.01 -6.77 -12.98
N PHE A 61 -13.93 -6.65 -12.02
CA PHE A 61 -15.21 -7.36 -12.04
C PHE A 61 -16.16 -6.75 -13.06
N ILE A 62 -16.27 -5.42 -13.10
CA ILE A 62 -17.12 -4.70 -14.07
C ILE A 62 -16.71 -5.03 -15.51
N GLY A 63 -15.41 -4.95 -15.84
CA GLY A 63 -14.91 -5.29 -17.18
C GLY A 63 -15.01 -6.78 -17.57
N LYS A 64 -15.59 -7.64 -16.72
CA LYS A 64 -15.93 -9.04 -17.06
C LYS A 64 -17.44 -9.26 -17.23
N LEU A 65 -18.25 -8.26 -16.88
CA LEU A 65 -19.70 -8.28 -17.00
C LEU A 65 -20.17 -7.75 -18.37
N GLU A 66 -19.28 -7.04 -19.08
CA GLU A 66 -19.36 -6.77 -20.52
C GLU A 66 -18.74 -7.92 -21.32
#